data_AF-A0A3M1HTG3-F1
#
_entry.id   AF-A0A3M1HTG3-F1
#
_cell.length_a   1.000
_cell.length_b   1.000
_cell.length_c   1.000
_cell.angle_alpha   90.00
_cell.angle_beta   90.00
_cell.angle_gamma   90.00
#
_symmetry.space_group_name_H-M   'P 1'
#
loop_
_entity.id
_entity.type
_entity.pdbx_description
1 polymer ?
#
loop_
_entity_poly.entity_id
_entity_poly.type
_entity_poly.pdbx_seq_one_letter_code
_entity_poly.pdbx_strand_id
1 'polypeptide(L)'
;MRERDETSTEPVLRRLTRGLYWRYLSLSFRFGKVPRSSVFNFFKPRAPWPGHNDTWDSLEEYAQWLPDHVHWKRDPLYGALDIFPDRGIIAAAMRDKGVFEDDCDGLAYFSAQNLLDLLPDPSHIYIVTLVLDPYTFEEKALFYAAHVICVFRHEEVWRVISNDTLYPNRFATFAEAVRDNPYCAAHPVLWLEVRTPDLKRVFAGRNPEDFRP
;
A
#
# COMPACT_ATOMS: atom_id res chain seq x y z
N MET A 1 45.64 10.40 3.41
CA MET A 1 45.28 9.52 2.28
C MET A 1 43.77 9.52 2.22
N ARG A 2 43.18 10.33 1.30
CA ARG A 2 41.72 10.40 1.14
C ARG A 2 41.32 9.22 0.28
N GLU A 3 40.65 8.23 0.85
CA GLU A 3 39.84 7.28 0.08
C GLU A 3 38.89 8.12 -0.75
N ARG A 4 39.08 8.08 -2.07
CA ARG A 4 38.10 8.65 -2.99
C ARG A 4 36.90 7.73 -2.88
N ASP A 5 35.78 8.29 -2.42
CA ASP A 5 34.47 7.72 -2.68
C ASP A 5 34.44 7.29 -4.14
N GLU A 6 34.38 5.97 -4.36
CA GLU A 6 33.94 5.42 -5.62
C GLU A 6 32.50 5.89 -5.80
N THR A 7 32.35 7.06 -6.42
CA THR A 7 31.07 7.50 -6.97
C THR A 7 30.65 6.41 -7.94
N SER A 8 29.82 5.49 -7.43
CA SER A 8 29.10 4.48 -8.20
C SER A 8 28.44 5.21 -9.36
N THR A 9 29.10 5.13 -10.52
CA THR A 9 28.68 5.83 -11.72
C THR A 9 27.63 4.95 -12.34
N GLU A 10 26.43 5.05 -11.80
CA GLU A 10 25.27 4.40 -12.37
C GLU A 10 25.22 4.74 -13.88
N PRO A 11 25.09 3.73 -14.77
CA PRO A 11 25.01 3.98 -16.20
C PRO A 11 23.90 5.00 -16.51
N VAL A 12 24.19 5.99 -17.36
CA VAL A 12 23.25 7.07 -17.72
C VAL A 12 21.89 6.51 -18.16
N LEU A 13 21.90 5.40 -18.91
CA LEU A 13 20.69 4.70 -19.34
C LEU A 13 19.83 4.25 -18.16
N ARG A 14 20.43 3.65 -17.12
CA ARG A 14 19.74 3.15 -15.92
C ARG A 14 19.11 4.31 -15.12
N ARG A 15 19.80 5.44 -15.03
CA ARG A 15 19.27 6.66 -14.39
C ARG A 15 18.07 7.22 -15.16
N LEU A 16 18.15 7.24 -16.49
CA LEU A 16 17.06 7.72 -17.36
C LEU A 16 15.84 6.81 -17.31
N THR A 17 16.02 5.50 -17.46
CA THR A 17 14.92 4.52 -17.39
C THR A 17 14.26 4.51 -16.03
N ARG A 18 15.05 4.56 -14.94
CA ARG A 18 14.53 4.73 -13.58
C ARG A 18 13.68 5.98 -13.46
N GLY A 19 14.18 7.11 -13.97
CA GLY A 19 13.48 8.39 -13.97
C GLY A 19 12.16 8.36 -14.73
N LEU A 20 12.13 7.72 -15.90
CA LEU A 20 10.93 7.56 -16.71
C LEU A 20 9.92 6.63 -16.03
N TYR A 21 10.40 5.52 -15.45
CA TYR A 21 9.59 4.50 -14.80
C TYR A 21 8.75 5.09 -13.66
N TRP A 22 9.38 5.70 -12.65
CA TRP A 22 8.62 6.22 -11.52
C TRP A 22 7.73 7.40 -11.92
N ARG A 23 8.13 8.22 -12.89
CA ARG A 23 7.29 9.31 -13.40
C ARG A 23 6.03 8.78 -14.06
N TYR A 24 6.17 7.78 -14.92
CA TYR A 24 5.03 7.12 -15.57
C TYR A 24 4.05 6.58 -14.53
N LEU A 25 4.54 5.82 -13.54
CA LEU A 25 3.70 5.29 -12.47
C LEU A 25 3.08 6.40 -11.60
N SER A 26 3.84 7.42 -11.22
CA SER A 26 3.32 8.54 -10.43
C SER A 26 2.15 9.25 -11.14
N LEU A 27 2.23 9.40 -12.46
CA LEU A 27 1.16 10.00 -13.27
C LEU A 27 -0.04 9.04 -13.37
N SER A 28 0.19 7.74 -13.57
CA SER A 28 -0.89 6.75 -13.65
C SER A 28 -1.66 6.63 -12.33
N PHE A 29 -0.96 6.62 -11.19
CA PHE A 29 -1.59 6.59 -9.87
C PHE A 29 -2.35 7.87 -9.57
N ARG A 30 -1.74 9.02 -9.88
CA ARG A 30 -2.32 10.33 -9.63
C ARG A 30 -3.60 10.59 -10.42
N PHE A 31 -3.63 10.23 -11.70
CA PHE A 31 -4.70 10.62 -12.62
C PHE A 31 -5.57 9.46 -13.09
N GLY A 32 -5.03 8.24 -13.16
CA GLY A 32 -5.74 7.09 -13.71
C GLY A 32 -6.46 6.26 -12.64
N LYS A 33 -5.84 6.04 -11.48
CA LYS A 33 -6.26 5.00 -10.54
C LYS A 33 -7.66 5.19 -9.98
N VAL A 34 -7.91 6.31 -9.30
CA VAL A 34 -9.22 6.56 -8.66
C VAL A 34 -10.36 6.67 -9.69
N PRO A 35 -10.23 7.43 -10.80
CA PRO A 35 -11.31 7.49 -11.79
C PRO A 35 -11.62 6.13 -12.42
N ARG A 36 -10.59 5.32 -12.75
CA ARG A 36 -10.80 3.95 -13.25
C ARG A 36 -11.52 3.10 -12.22
N SER A 37 -11.12 3.20 -10.94
CA SER A 37 -11.75 2.47 -9.84
C SER A 37 -13.26 2.76 -9.78
N SER A 38 -13.66 4.04 -9.84
CA SER A 38 -15.08 4.42 -9.85
C SER A 38 -15.87 3.81 -11.01
N VAL A 39 -15.30 3.79 -12.22
CA VAL A 39 -15.94 3.20 -13.40
C VAL A 39 -16.07 1.68 -13.27
N PHE A 40 -15.00 0.99 -12.88
CA PHE A 40 -15.02 -0.46 -12.70
C PHE A 40 -15.97 -0.89 -11.59
N ASN A 41 -15.99 -0.15 -10.48
CA ASN A 41 -16.83 -0.46 -9.34
C ASN A 41 -18.32 -0.32 -9.68
N PHE A 42 -18.70 0.55 -10.61
CA PHE A 42 -20.10 0.72 -11.04
C PHE A 42 -20.76 -0.60 -11.43
N PHE A 43 -20.02 -1.51 -12.08
CA PHE A 43 -20.56 -2.77 -12.61
C PHE A 43 -20.45 -3.96 -11.66
N LYS A 44 -19.84 -3.80 -10.48
CA LYS A 44 -19.62 -4.91 -9.55
C LYS A 44 -20.77 -5.04 -8.53
N PRO A 45 -21.09 -6.27 -8.07
CA PRO A 45 -22.07 -6.49 -7.01
C PRO A 45 -21.61 -5.82 -5.71
N ARG A 46 -22.58 -5.35 -4.92
CA ARG A 46 -22.33 -4.67 -3.65
C ARG A 46 -23.19 -5.28 -2.55
N ALA A 47 -22.64 -5.35 -1.34
CA ALA A 47 -23.36 -5.68 -0.12
C ALA A 47 -23.14 -4.56 0.92
N PRO A 48 -24.02 -4.44 1.93
CA PRO A 48 -23.75 -3.59 3.08
C PRO A 48 -22.42 -3.98 3.73
N TRP A 49 -21.56 -3.00 3.99
CA TRP A 49 -20.32 -3.24 4.72
C TRP A 49 -20.68 -3.76 6.11
N PRO A 50 -20.16 -4.93 6.52
CA PRO A 50 -20.53 -5.51 7.79
C PRO A 50 -20.01 -4.70 8.98
N GLY A 51 -19.15 -3.69 8.78
CA GLY A 51 -18.50 -2.98 9.88
C GLY A 51 -17.45 -3.86 10.56
N HIS A 52 -16.79 -3.30 11.56
CA HIS A 52 -16.15 -4.06 12.63
C HIS A 52 -17.22 -4.67 13.57
N ASN A 53 -18.24 -5.31 13.01
CA ASN A 53 -19.29 -5.91 13.83
C ASN A 53 -18.74 -7.19 14.46
N ASP A 54 -18.27 -7.08 15.70
CA ASP A 54 -18.02 -8.14 16.68
C ASP A 54 -17.06 -9.27 16.24
N THR A 55 -16.25 -9.05 15.20
CA THR A 55 -15.39 -10.13 14.67
C THR A 55 -14.05 -10.21 15.41
N TRP A 56 -13.53 -9.06 15.88
CA TRP A 56 -12.28 -8.95 16.61
C TRP A 56 -12.45 -7.89 17.70
N ASP A 57 -11.79 -8.05 18.84
CA ASP A 57 -11.78 -7.06 19.93
C ASP A 57 -10.46 -6.26 19.97
N SER A 58 -9.48 -6.66 19.17
CA SER A 58 -8.13 -6.07 19.19
C SER A 58 -7.42 -6.11 17.84
N LEU A 59 -6.37 -5.30 17.72
CA LEU A 59 -5.47 -5.31 16.56
C LEU A 59 -4.77 -6.65 16.39
N GLU A 60 -4.42 -7.32 17.48
CA GLU A 60 -3.78 -8.63 17.49
C GLU A 60 -4.71 -9.73 16.94
N GLU A 61 -5.98 -9.72 17.32
CA GLU A 61 -6.98 -10.64 16.78
C GLU A 61 -7.23 -10.40 15.30
N TYR A 62 -7.36 -9.12 14.90
CA TYR A 62 -7.48 -8.76 13.49
C TYR A 62 -6.26 -9.24 12.68
N ALA A 63 -5.05 -9.08 13.22
CA ALA A 63 -3.81 -9.52 12.59
C ALA A 63 -3.71 -11.04 12.43
N GLN A 64 -4.24 -11.81 13.40
CA GLN A 64 -4.30 -13.27 13.30
C GLN A 64 -5.35 -13.73 12.29
N TRP A 65 -6.45 -13.00 12.17
CA TRP A 65 -7.55 -13.32 11.26
C TRP A 65 -7.23 -13.04 9.78
N LEU A 66 -6.47 -11.98 9.51
CA LEU A 66 -6.12 -11.52 8.16
C LEU A 66 -5.63 -12.63 7.21
N PRO A 67 -4.59 -13.43 7.53
CA PRO A 67 -4.05 -14.42 6.59
C PRO A 67 -5.04 -15.53 6.21
N ASP A 68 -6.04 -15.80 7.06
CA ASP A 68 -7.04 -16.83 6.79
C ASP A 68 -8.19 -16.34 5.88
N HIS A 69 -8.34 -15.02 5.73
CA HIS A 69 -9.51 -14.42 5.09
C HIS A 69 -9.18 -13.41 3.99
N VAL A 70 -7.90 -13.04 3.88
CA VAL A 70 -7.41 -12.08 2.90
C VAL A 70 -6.27 -12.70 2.14
N HIS A 71 -6.35 -12.70 0.81
CA HIS A 71 -5.34 -13.33 -0.02
C HIS A 71 -4.88 -12.40 -1.12
N TRP A 72 -3.56 -12.30 -1.27
CA TRP A 72 -2.98 -11.59 -2.39
C TRP A 72 -3.26 -12.34 -3.69
N LYS A 73 -3.85 -11.62 -4.65
CA LYS A 73 -4.15 -12.11 -5.98
C LYS A 73 -3.68 -11.09 -6.99
N ARG A 74 -2.82 -11.56 -7.91
CA ARG A 74 -2.32 -10.74 -9.00
C ARG A 74 -3.46 -10.25 -9.91
N ASP A 75 -3.43 -8.97 -10.28
CA ASP A 75 -4.25 -8.41 -11.36
C ASP A 75 -4.03 -9.18 -12.68
N PRO A 76 -5.09 -9.67 -13.35
CA PRO A 76 -5.00 -10.33 -14.65
C PRO A 76 -4.23 -9.55 -15.73
N LEU A 77 -4.19 -8.22 -15.66
CA LEU A 77 -3.44 -7.38 -16.60
C LEU A 77 -2.12 -6.82 -16.03
N TYR A 78 -1.54 -7.49 -15.04
CA TYR A 78 -0.24 -7.17 -14.46
C TYR A 78 -0.14 -5.74 -13.90
N GLY A 79 -1.21 -5.26 -13.27
CA GLY A 79 -1.33 -3.94 -12.67
C GLY A 79 -1.88 -2.86 -13.60
N ALA A 80 -2.24 -3.21 -14.83
CA ALA A 80 -2.90 -2.28 -15.73
C ALA A 80 -4.32 -1.93 -15.27
N LEU A 81 -4.97 -2.80 -14.50
CA LEU A 81 -6.29 -2.58 -13.89
C LEU A 81 -6.21 -2.39 -12.38
N ASP A 82 -5.08 -1.89 -11.85
CA ASP A 82 -4.98 -1.47 -10.45
C ASP A 82 -6.16 -0.56 -10.08
N ILE A 83 -7.10 -1.09 -9.29
CA ILE A 83 -8.31 -0.41 -8.84
C ILE A 83 -8.48 -0.59 -7.34
N PHE A 84 -8.98 0.45 -6.68
CA PHE A 84 -9.47 0.32 -5.32
C PHE A 84 -10.92 -0.17 -5.38
N PRO A 85 -11.26 -1.34 -4.81
CA PRO A 85 -12.64 -1.78 -4.72
C PRO A 85 -13.41 -0.92 -3.71
N ASP A 86 -14.67 -0.61 -4.01
CA ASP A 86 -15.56 0.02 -3.03
C ASP A 86 -15.78 -0.94 -1.84
N ARG A 87 -16.04 -0.39 -0.63
CA ARG A 87 -16.39 -1.18 0.57
C ARG A 87 -17.47 -2.22 0.29
N GLY A 88 -18.52 -1.82 -0.44
CA GLY A 88 -19.62 -2.73 -0.74
C GLY A 88 -19.23 -3.91 -1.62
N ILE A 89 -18.23 -3.76 -2.49
CA ILE A 89 -17.73 -4.84 -3.34
C ILE A 89 -16.95 -5.84 -2.50
N ILE A 90 -16.09 -5.36 -1.61
CA ILE A 90 -15.36 -6.21 -0.68
C ILE A 90 -16.34 -6.98 0.22
N ALA A 91 -17.35 -6.30 0.78
CA ALA A 91 -18.38 -6.92 1.59
C ALA A 91 -19.16 -8.01 0.83
N ALA A 92 -19.44 -7.79 -0.46
CA ALA A 92 -20.08 -8.81 -1.30
C ALA A 92 -19.16 -10.02 -1.50
N ALA A 93 -17.87 -9.80 -1.76
CA ALA A 93 -16.88 -10.87 -1.93
C ALA A 93 -16.72 -11.71 -0.65
N MET A 94 -16.57 -11.06 0.49
CA MET A 94 -16.49 -11.71 1.80
C MET A 94 -17.74 -12.55 2.11
N ARG A 95 -18.93 -12.03 1.80
CA ARG A 95 -20.19 -12.76 2.03
C ARG A 95 -20.34 -13.98 1.14
N ASP A 96 -19.92 -13.87 -0.12
CA ASP A 96 -20.06 -14.94 -1.12
C ASP A 96 -19.04 -16.06 -0.91
N LYS A 97 -17.79 -15.70 -0.60
CA LYS A 97 -16.66 -16.64 -0.60
C LYS A 97 -16.07 -16.93 0.77
N GLY A 98 -16.42 -16.16 1.79
CA GLY A 98 -15.74 -16.18 3.10
C GLY A 98 -14.36 -15.52 3.11
N VAL A 99 -13.81 -15.17 1.93
CA VAL A 99 -12.49 -14.57 1.77
C VAL A 99 -12.53 -13.40 0.80
N PHE A 100 -11.57 -12.49 0.93
CA PHE A 100 -11.34 -11.38 0.02
C PHE A 100 -10.00 -11.54 -0.69
N GLU A 101 -10.05 -11.58 -2.02
CA GLU A 101 -8.87 -11.71 -2.87
C GLU A 101 -8.71 -10.46 -3.72
N ASP A 102 -7.56 -9.79 -3.61
CA ASP A 102 -7.22 -8.64 -4.45
C ASP A 102 -5.70 -8.44 -4.53
N ASP A 103 -5.27 -7.49 -5.34
CA ASP A 103 -3.87 -7.04 -5.35
C ASP A 103 -3.55 -6.16 -4.13
N CYS A 104 -2.31 -5.66 -4.04
CA CYS A 104 -1.87 -4.86 -2.90
C CYS A 104 -2.74 -3.61 -2.64
N ASP A 105 -3.41 -3.06 -3.66
CA ASP A 105 -4.28 -1.90 -3.50
C ASP A 105 -5.57 -2.23 -2.78
N GLY A 106 -6.26 -3.26 -3.25
CA GLY A 106 -7.48 -3.73 -2.62
C GLY A 106 -7.23 -4.17 -1.19
N LEU A 107 -6.10 -4.86 -0.94
CA LEU A 107 -5.75 -5.32 0.40
C LEU A 107 -5.39 -4.17 1.35
N ALA A 108 -4.57 -3.20 0.91
CA ALA A 108 -4.26 -2.03 1.73
C ALA A 108 -5.51 -1.18 2.03
N TYR A 109 -6.41 -1.02 1.06
CA TYR A 109 -7.67 -0.33 1.26
C TYR A 109 -8.58 -1.11 2.23
N PHE A 110 -8.70 -2.43 2.07
CA PHE A 110 -9.45 -3.27 3.01
C PHE A 110 -8.94 -3.09 4.44
N SER A 111 -7.63 -3.15 4.66
CA SER A 111 -7.05 -2.93 5.99
C SER A 111 -7.35 -1.53 6.53
N ALA A 112 -7.16 -0.49 5.72
CA ALA A 112 -7.46 0.88 6.14
C ALA A 112 -8.93 1.07 6.55
N GLN A 113 -9.87 0.42 5.85
CA GLN A 113 -11.30 0.50 6.20
C GLN A 113 -11.64 -0.21 7.51
N ASN A 114 -11.03 -1.36 7.80
CA ASN A 114 -11.26 -2.07 9.07
C ASN A 114 -10.62 -1.34 10.25
N LEU A 115 -9.47 -0.71 10.05
CA LEU A 115 -8.79 0.07 11.10
C LEU A 115 -9.56 1.33 11.53
N LEU A 116 -10.41 1.90 10.67
CA LEU A 116 -11.26 3.05 11.02
C LEU A 116 -12.14 2.78 12.23
N ASP A 117 -12.65 1.54 12.32
CA ASP A 117 -13.59 1.12 13.35
C ASP A 117 -12.87 0.45 14.55
N LEU A 118 -11.65 -0.05 14.33
CA LEU A 118 -10.86 -0.77 15.34
C LEU A 118 -9.97 0.15 16.19
N LEU A 119 -9.44 1.24 15.62
CA LEU A 119 -8.49 2.12 16.30
C LEU A 119 -9.22 3.25 17.06
N PRO A 120 -8.76 3.61 18.27
CA PRO A 120 -9.38 4.69 19.06
C PRO A 120 -9.17 6.08 18.42
N ASP A 121 -8.08 6.26 17.67
CA ASP A 121 -7.81 7.47 16.89
C ASP A 121 -7.55 7.11 15.41
N PRO A 122 -8.58 7.21 14.55
CA PRO A 122 -8.45 6.86 13.14
C PRO A 122 -7.82 7.98 12.29
N SER A 123 -7.40 9.11 12.88
CA SER A 123 -6.85 10.26 12.14
C SER A 123 -5.51 9.95 11.45
N HIS A 124 -4.79 8.94 11.95
CA HIS A 124 -3.48 8.54 11.45
C HIS A 124 -3.52 7.14 10.80
N ILE A 125 -4.41 6.96 9.83
CA ILE A 125 -4.48 5.76 8.98
C ILE A 125 -4.24 6.19 7.53
N TYR A 126 -3.29 5.56 6.87
CA TYR A 126 -2.86 5.95 5.53
C TYR A 126 -2.67 4.76 4.62
N ILE A 127 -3.16 4.90 3.38
CA ILE A 127 -2.85 4.01 2.27
C ILE A 127 -1.66 4.65 1.55
N VAL A 128 -0.55 3.94 1.49
CA VAL A 128 0.71 4.44 0.93
C VAL A 128 1.05 3.62 -0.31
N THR A 129 0.96 4.27 -1.47
CA THR A 129 1.46 3.72 -2.73
C THR A 129 2.94 4.06 -2.85
N LEU A 130 3.76 3.06 -3.11
CA LEU A 130 5.20 3.14 -3.20
C LEU A 130 5.66 2.76 -4.61
N VAL A 131 6.65 3.51 -5.10
CA VAL A 131 7.45 3.11 -6.24
C VAL A 131 8.88 2.93 -5.75
N LEU A 132 9.35 1.69 -5.79
CA LEU A 132 10.68 1.26 -5.38
C LEU A 132 11.62 1.20 -6.59
N ASP A 133 12.92 1.09 -6.33
CA ASP A 133 13.92 0.94 -7.39
C ASP A 133 13.83 -0.47 -8.02
N PRO A 134 13.37 -0.60 -9.28
CA PRO A 134 13.21 -1.91 -9.91
C PRO A 134 14.53 -2.67 -10.01
N TYR A 135 15.66 -1.98 -10.06
CA TYR A 135 16.96 -2.63 -10.19
C TYR A 135 17.49 -3.26 -8.90
N THR A 136 16.71 -3.21 -7.80
CA THR A 136 17.04 -3.90 -6.55
C THR A 136 16.31 -5.22 -6.39
N PHE A 137 15.43 -5.59 -7.34
CA PHE A 137 14.77 -6.88 -7.38
C PHE A 137 15.51 -7.82 -8.34
N GLU A 138 15.74 -9.06 -7.91
CA GLU A 138 16.44 -10.08 -8.69
C GLU A 138 15.61 -10.59 -9.88
N GLU A 139 14.29 -10.70 -9.70
CA GLU A 139 13.36 -11.17 -10.72
C GLU A 139 12.12 -10.27 -10.81
N LYS A 140 11.52 -10.18 -12.01
CA LYS A 140 10.22 -9.50 -12.22
C LYS A 140 10.20 -8.07 -11.65
N ALA A 141 11.34 -7.40 -11.73
CA ALA A 141 11.64 -6.09 -11.15
C ALA A 141 10.56 -5.03 -11.36
N LEU A 142 10.00 -4.93 -12.57
CA LEU A 142 8.98 -3.93 -12.88
C LEU A 142 7.61 -4.22 -12.25
N PHE A 143 7.35 -5.46 -11.84
CA PHE A 143 6.08 -5.85 -11.21
C PHE A 143 6.10 -5.69 -9.70
N TYR A 144 7.26 -5.89 -9.06
CA TYR A 144 7.40 -5.75 -7.60
C TYR A 144 7.84 -4.35 -7.16
N ALA A 145 8.32 -3.52 -8.09
CA ALA A 145 8.75 -2.17 -7.78
C ALA A 145 7.59 -1.18 -7.59
N ALA A 146 6.34 -1.60 -7.73
CA ALA A 146 5.19 -0.83 -7.29
C ALA A 146 4.43 -1.65 -6.25
N HIS A 147 4.12 -1.05 -5.11
CA HIS A 147 3.45 -1.75 -4.03
C HIS A 147 2.63 -0.79 -3.19
N VAL A 148 1.58 -1.29 -2.55
CA VAL A 148 0.71 -0.48 -1.68
C VAL A 148 0.58 -1.13 -0.32
N ILE A 149 0.77 -0.31 0.72
CA ILE A 149 0.73 -0.73 2.12
C ILE A 149 -0.23 0.16 2.91
N CYS A 150 -0.73 -0.35 4.03
CA CYS A 150 -1.47 0.42 5.01
C CYS A 150 -0.53 0.79 6.17
N VAL A 151 -0.26 2.07 6.35
CA VAL A 151 0.56 2.62 7.44
C VAL A 151 -0.35 3.35 8.41
N PHE A 152 -0.25 3.02 9.70
CA PHE A 152 -1.12 3.61 10.70
C PHE A 152 -0.40 3.81 12.03
N ARG A 153 -0.98 4.66 12.89
CA ARG A 153 -0.49 4.89 14.25
C ARG A 153 -1.35 4.14 15.26
N HIS A 154 -0.71 3.40 16.17
CA HIS A 154 -1.36 2.68 17.26
C HIS A 154 -0.44 2.69 18.48
N GLU A 155 -0.95 3.06 19.65
CA GLU A 155 -0.16 3.15 20.89
C GLU A 155 1.15 3.96 20.72
N GLU A 156 1.03 5.17 20.15
CA GLU A 156 2.14 6.09 19.86
C GLU A 156 3.17 5.61 18.82
N VAL A 157 3.12 4.36 18.36
CA VAL A 157 4.03 3.81 17.34
C VAL A 157 3.40 3.71 15.97
N TRP A 158 4.22 3.79 14.93
CA TRP A 158 3.81 3.52 13.56
C TRP A 158 3.90 2.02 13.27
N ARG A 159 2.87 1.50 12.61
CA ARG A 159 2.68 0.09 12.25
C ARG A 159 2.34 -0.02 10.76
N VAL A 160 2.61 -1.19 10.18
CA VAL A 160 2.41 -1.43 8.75
C VAL A 160 1.69 -2.75 8.56
N ILE A 161 0.58 -2.72 7.82
CA ILE A 161 -0.02 -3.89 7.20
C ILE A 161 0.32 -3.87 5.71
N SER A 162 0.79 -5.01 5.21
CA SER A 162 1.10 -5.23 3.81
C SER A 162 0.44 -6.54 3.39
N ASN A 163 -0.42 -6.48 2.38
CA ASN A 163 -1.29 -7.59 1.98
C ASN A 163 -2.10 -8.14 3.18
N ASP A 164 -1.85 -9.38 3.56
CA ASP A 164 -2.52 -10.14 4.61
C ASP A 164 -1.76 -10.14 5.94
N THR A 165 -0.69 -9.35 6.05
CA THR A 165 0.25 -9.44 7.17
C THR A 165 0.38 -8.11 7.88
N LEU A 166 0.08 -8.08 9.19
CA LEU A 166 0.56 -7.04 10.09
C LEU A 166 2.03 -7.31 10.44
N TYR A 167 2.93 -6.44 9.99
CA TYR A 167 4.33 -6.59 10.34
C TYR A 167 4.56 -6.40 11.86
N PRO A 168 5.39 -7.24 12.49
CA PRO A 168 5.63 -7.18 13.93
C PRO A 168 6.44 -5.95 14.34
N ASN A 169 7.16 -5.35 13.39
CA ASN A 169 7.98 -4.17 13.61
C ASN A 169 7.13 -2.96 14.06
N ARG A 170 7.72 -2.16 14.93
CA ARG A 170 7.15 -0.90 15.43
C ARG A 170 8.14 0.21 15.11
N PHE A 171 7.67 1.30 14.53
CA PHE A 171 8.52 2.40 14.05
C PHE A 171 8.23 3.68 14.81
N ALA A 172 9.26 4.51 15.02
CA ALA A 172 9.11 5.76 15.75
C ALA A 172 8.49 6.85 14.86
N THR A 173 8.72 6.77 13.54
CA THR A 173 8.19 7.75 12.58
C THR A 173 7.49 7.10 11.39
N PHE A 174 6.62 7.85 10.73
CA PHE A 174 6.00 7.44 9.47
C PHE A 174 7.06 7.12 8.39
N ALA A 175 8.12 7.95 8.33
CA ALA A 175 9.18 7.77 7.34
C ALA A 175 9.95 6.46 7.53
N GLU A 176 10.25 6.10 8.78
CA GLU A 176 10.81 4.78 9.13
C GLU A 176 9.85 3.65 8.76
N ALA A 177 8.56 3.77 9.08
CA ALA A 177 7.57 2.75 8.71
C ALA A 177 7.51 2.53 7.18
N VAL A 178 7.62 3.60 6.39
CA VAL A 178 7.63 3.50 4.92
C VAL A 178 8.92 2.88 4.38
N ARG A 179 10.09 3.25 4.92
CA ARG A 179 11.36 2.76 4.39
C ARG A 179 11.77 1.39 4.92
N ASP A 180 11.59 1.19 6.21
CA ASP A 180 12.27 0.15 6.96
C ASP A 180 11.34 -1.04 7.27
N ASN A 181 10.10 -1.03 6.74
CA ASN A 181 9.25 -2.20 6.80
C ASN A 181 9.84 -3.37 5.99
N PRO A 182 9.51 -4.63 6.37
CA PRO A 182 10.04 -5.82 5.71
C PRO A 182 9.95 -5.83 4.17
N TYR A 183 8.94 -5.20 3.57
CA TYR A 183 8.82 -5.13 2.11
C TYR A 183 9.79 -4.12 1.48
N CYS A 184 10.07 -3.00 2.16
CA CYS A 184 10.80 -1.88 1.59
C CYS A 184 12.27 -1.81 2.02
N ALA A 185 12.65 -2.47 3.12
CA ALA A 185 13.96 -2.29 3.76
C ALA A 185 15.17 -2.54 2.85
N ALA A 186 15.02 -3.41 1.83
CA ALA A 186 16.09 -3.71 0.85
C ALA A 186 15.98 -2.90 -0.46
N HIS A 187 14.94 -2.06 -0.60
CA HIS A 187 14.53 -1.47 -1.87
C HIS A 187 14.35 0.05 -1.73
N PRO A 188 15.23 0.88 -2.34
CA PRO A 188 15.10 2.33 -2.27
C PRO A 188 13.75 2.83 -2.79
N VAL A 189 13.05 3.63 -1.97
CA VAL A 189 11.82 4.31 -2.39
C VAL A 189 12.18 5.45 -3.34
N LEU A 190 11.70 5.37 -4.59
CA LEU A 190 11.88 6.41 -5.59
C LEU A 190 10.81 7.49 -5.50
N TRP A 191 9.60 7.10 -5.13
CA TRP A 191 8.42 7.95 -5.01
C TRP A 191 7.36 7.31 -4.12
N LEU A 192 6.54 8.13 -3.47
CA LEU A 192 5.34 7.69 -2.75
C LEU A 192 4.16 8.65 -2.94
N GLU A 193 2.96 8.11 -2.80
CA GLU A 193 1.71 8.86 -2.62
C GLU A 193 0.97 8.34 -1.40
N VAL A 194 0.48 9.28 -0.59
CA VAL A 194 -0.23 8.99 0.66
C VAL A 194 -1.66 9.44 0.51
N ARG A 195 -2.58 8.54 0.83
CA ARG A 195 -4.02 8.78 0.86
C ARG A 195 -4.60 8.41 2.22
N THR A 196 -5.62 9.13 2.62
CA THR A 196 -6.48 8.76 3.75
C THR A 196 -7.40 7.59 3.36
N PRO A 197 -8.11 6.98 4.33
CA PRO A 197 -8.96 5.82 4.05
C PRO A 197 -10.10 6.12 3.06
N ASP A 198 -10.56 7.37 2.95
CA ASP A 198 -11.53 7.83 1.93
C ASP A 198 -10.88 8.05 0.54
N LEU A 199 -9.65 7.58 0.35
CA LEU A 199 -8.84 7.73 -0.86
C LEU A 199 -8.48 9.18 -1.22
N LYS A 200 -8.68 10.15 -0.32
CA LYS A 200 -8.22 11.52 -0.53
C LYS A 200 -6.70 11.58 -0.42
N ARG A 201 -6.05 12.16 -1.43
CA ARG A 201 -4.60 12.35 -1.41
C ARG A 201 -4.21 13.47 -0.46
N VAL A 202 -3.27 13.17 0.44
CA VAL A 202 -2.70 14.13 1.41
C VAL A 202 -1.22 14.43 1.16
N PHE A 203 -0.49 13.54 0.48
CA PHE A 203 0.90 13.78 0.11
C PHE A 203 1.28 13.03 -1.17
N ALA A 204 2.24 13.57 -1.93
CA ALA A 204 2.92 12.87 -3.00
C ALA A 204 4.32 13.47 -3.16
N GLY A 205 5.36 12.63 -3.13
CA GLY A 205 6.73 13.10 -3.07
C GLY A 205 7.74 11.97 -3.20
N ARG A 206 9.02 12.31 -3.01
CA ARG A 206 10.13 11.35 -3.13
C ARG A 206 10.74 10.99 -1.79
N ASN A 207 10.64 11.87 -0.79
CA ASN A 207 11.17 11.64 0.55
C ASN A 207 10.00 11.47 1.52
N PRO A 208 9.87 10.31 2.19
CA PRO A 208 8.86 10.09 3.21
C PRO A 208 8.91 11.11 4.37
N GLU A 209 10.07 11.71 4.67
CA GLU A 209 10.26 12.70 5.74
C GLU A 209 9.56 14.05 5.48
N ASP A 210 9.27 14.33 4.21
CA ASP A 210 8.58 15.57 3.84
C ASP A 210 7.09 15.51 4.22
N PHE A 211 6.57 14.31 4.52
CA PHE A 211 5.23 14.14 5.06
C PHE A 211 5.25 14.20 6.60
N ARG A 212 4.49 15.14 7.15
CA ARG A 212 4.32 15.34 8.60
C ARG A 212 2.85 15.08 8.97
N PRO A 213 2.47 13.80 9.15
CA PRO A 213 1.12 13.40 9.50
C PRO A 213 0.68 13.84 10.89
#